data_AF-A0A9D1LPX3-F1
#
_entry.id   AF-A0A9D1LPX3-F1
#
_cell.length_a   1.000
_cell.length_b   1.000
_cell.length_c   1.000
_cell.angle_alpha   90.00
_cell.angle_beta   90.00
_cell.angle_gamma   90.00
#
_symmetry.space_group_name_H-M   'P 1'
#
loop_
_entity.id
_entity.type
_entity.pdbx_description
1 polymer ?
#
loop_
_entity_poly.entity_id
_entity_poly.type
_entity_poly.pdbx_seq_one_letter_code
_entity_poly.pdbx_strand_id
1 'polypeptide(L)'
;MMTAMVILVRCRRALDRKRALDERERCLRDSASNVVPHYDNSGAGGGAYGDAMAALMAQLDALAQERAAEQRVYATELAAANLALDALSRMERTVLYRYYIAGQSVAGIAKALDRTRGTVQRIKSRGILHAKSIQLDMPDWYLCAVGEDVQLPRTGLVDRLNAVKIQNDTPMIHQ
;
A
#
# COMPACT_ATOMS: atom_id res chain seq x y z
N MET A 1 -18.87 -5.10 15.99
CA MET A 1 -19.10 -5.95 14.80
C MET A 1 -18.80 -5.16 13.55
N MET A 2 -18.13 -5.77 12.57
CA MET A 2 -17.82 -5.16 11.27
C MET A 2 -18.58 -5.88 10.17
N THR A 3 -19.01 -5.16 9.12
CA THR A 3 -19.65 -5.82 7.98
C THR A 3 -18.61 -6.47 7.07
N ALA A 4 -18.98 -7.58 6.43
CA ALA A 4 -18.14 -8.24 5.44
C ALA A 4 -17.65 -7.28 4.35
N MET A 5 -18.54 -6.37 3.90
CA MET A 5 -18.19 -5.36 2.91
C MET A 5 -17.09 -4.38 3.37
N VAL A 6 -17.09 -3.96 4.64
CA VAL A 6 -16.05 -3.07 5.17
C VAL A 6 -14.68 -3.73 5.07
N ILE A 7 -14.58 -5.01 5.42
CA ILE A 7 -13.32 -5.77 5.36
C ILE A 7 -12.83 -5.88 3.91
N LEU A 8 -13.72 -6.19 2.96
CA LEU A 8 -13.36 -6.26 1.53
C LEU A 8 -12.80 -4.93 1.00
N VAL A 9 -13.40 -3.80 1.42
CA VAL A 9 -12.92 -2.47 1.04
C VAL A 9 -11.57 -2.17 1.70
N ARG A 10 -11.38 -2.54 2.97
CA ARG A 10 -10.11 -2.34 3.68
C ARG A 10 -8.98 -3.14 3.03
N CYS A 11 -9.21 -4.42 2.72
CA CYS A 11 -8.26 -5.25 1.99
C CYS A 11 -7.89 -4.66 0.63
N ARG A 12 -8.88 -4.11 -0.09
CA ARG A 12 -8.62 -3.43 -1.37
C ARG A 12 -7.73 -2.20 -1.20
N ARG A 13 -8.00 -1.37 -0.19
CA ARG A 13 -7.19 -0.18 0.10
C ARG A 13 -5.76 -0.55 0.50
N ALA A 14 -5.59 -1.59 1.32
CA ALA A 14 -4.27 -2.08 1.70
C ALA A 14 -3.47 -2.56 0.47
N LEU A 15 -4.12 -3.24 -0.48
CA LEU A 15 -3.49 -3.63 -1.74
C LEU A 15 -3.08 -2.40 -2.58
N ASP A 16 -3.95 -1.40 -2.68
CA ASP A 16 -3.65 -0.18 -3.45
C ASP A 16 -2.50 0.62 -2.80
N ARG A 17 -2.42 0.69 -1.46
CA ARG A 17 -1.27 1.28 -0.75
C ARG A 17 0.03 0.53 -1.03
N LYS A 18 0.01 -0.81 -0.95
CA LYS A 18 1.17 -1.64 -1.29
C LYS A 18 1.66 -1.35 -2.72
N ARG A 19 0.75 -1.28 -3.70
CA ARG A 19 1.09 -0.97 -5.10
C ARG A 19 1.69 0.43 -5.25
N ALA A 20 1.16 1.41 -4.53
CA ALA A 20 1.72 2.76 -4.53
C ALA A 20 3.14 2.81 -3.96
N LEU A 21 3.45 2.03 -2.91
CA LEU A 21 4.80 1.89 -2.39
C LEU A 21 5.74 1.18 -3.36
N ASP A 22 5.29 0.10 -4.00
CA ASP A 22 6.07 -0.62 -5.00
C ASP A 22 6.43 0.30 -6.19
N GLU A 23 5.49 1.15 -6.64
CA GLU A 23 5.75 2.13 -7.71
C GLU A 23 6.72 3.22 -7.25
N ARG A 24 6.57 3.74 -6.02
CA ARG A 24 7.49 4.73 -5.45
C ARG A 24 8.91 4.19 -5.34
N GLU A 25 9.07 2.93 -4.91
CA GLU A 25 10.36 2.24 -4.88
C GLU A 25 10.98 2.18 -6.28
N ARG A 26 10.18 1.82 -7.28
CA ARG A 26 10.61 1.75 -8.67
C ARG A 26 11.10 3.11 -9.18
N CYS A 27 10.30 4.16 -9.01
CA CYS A 27 10.70 5.51 -9.41
C CYS A 27 11.99 5.98 -8.72
N LEU A 28 12.18 5.65 -7.44
CA LEU A 28 13.42 5.99 -6.72
C LEU A 28 14.63 5.22 -7.27
N ARG A 29 14.49 3.93 -7.56
CA ARG A 29 15.55 3.13 -8.19
C ARG A 29 15.90 3.63 -9.59
N ASP A 30 14.90 3.94 -10.40
CA ASP A 30 15.09 4.50 -11.74
C ASP A 30 15.81 5.86 -11.64
N SER A 31 15.41 6.71 -10.69
CA SER A 31 16.05 8.01 -10.44
C SER A 31 17.50 7.83 -9.98
N ALA A 32 17.78 6.90 -9.07
CA ALA A 32 19.13 6.59 -8.60
C ALA A 32 20.02 6.08 -9.75
N SER A 33 19.50 5.26 -10.67
CA SER A 33 20.24 4.81 -11.85
C SER A 33 20.58 5.95 -12.82
N ASN A 34 19.76 7.00 -12.89
CA ASN A 34 20.00 8.18 -13.72
C ASN A 34 20.94 9.21 -13.08
N VAL A 35 21.12 9.13 -11.75
CA VAL A 35 22.00 10.04 -10.97
C VAL A 35 23.42 9.47 -10.83
N VAL A 36 23.71 8.27 -11.33
CA VAL A 36 25.09 7.73 -11.34
C VAL A 36 26.01 8.73 -12.04
N PRO A 37 26.94 9.37 -11.33
CA PRO A 37 27.82 10.36 -11.91
C PRO A 37 28.75 9.68 -12.92
N HIS A 38 28.95 10.33 -14.07
CA HIS A 38 30.14 10.09 -14.89
C HIS A 38 31.37 10.29 -14.00
N TYR A 39 32.25 9.30 -13.94
CA TYR A 39 33.56 9.42 -13.32
C TYR A 39 34.44 10.33 -14.19
N ASP A 40 34.18 11.65 -14.17
CA ASP A 40 35.16 12.60 -14.66
C ASP A 40 36.12 12.92 -13.52
N ASN A 41 37.27 12.24 -13.60
CA ASN A 41 38.49 12.44 -12.83
C ASN A 41 38.75 13.93 -12.53
N SER A 42 38.30 14.42 -11.38
CA SER A 42 38.75 15.70 -10.85
C SER A 42 38.76 15.62 -9.32
N GLY A 43 39.96 15.54 -8.76
CA GLY A 43 40.18 15.47 -7.33
C GLY A 43 39.76 16.75 -6.64
N ALA A 44 38.61 16.75 -5.96
CA ALA A 44 38.27 17.68 -4.90
C ALA A 44 37.08 17.16 -4.07
N GLY A 45 37.27 16.93 -2.77
CA GLY A 45 36.19 16.92 -1.77
C GLY A 45 35.39 15.61 -1.59
N GLY A 46 36.01 14.54 -1.08
CA GLY A 46 35.36 13.24 -0.82
C GLY A 46 34.31 13.20 0.32
N GLY A 47 34.00 14.30 1.00
CA GLY A 47 33.05 14.32 2.13
C GLY A 47 31.58 14.41 1.72
N ALA A 48 31.22 15.33 0.82
CA ALA A 48 29.83 15.61 0.46
C ALA A 48 29.14 14.46 -0.30
N TYR A 49 29.92 13.63 -1.02
CA TYR A 49 29.41 12.46 -1.74
C TYR A 49 29.10 11.28 -0.80
N GLY A 50 29.90 11.10 0.25
CA GLY A 50 29.64 10.09 1.29
C GLY A 50 28.32 10.36 2.02
N ASP A 51 28.07 11.62 2.34
CA ASP A 51 26.83 12.05 3.02
C ASP A 51 25.59 11.88 2.13
N ALA A 52 25.70 12.20 0.84
CA ALA A 52 24.61 12.01 -0.12
C ALA A 52 24.26 10.53 -0.34
N MET A 53 25.27 9.66 -0.42
CA MET A 53 25.06 8.21 -0.53
C MET A 53 24.45 7.62 0.75
N ALA A 54 24.92 8.04 1.93
CA ALA A 54 24.36 7.62 3.21
C ALA A 54 22.89 8.05 3.35
N ALA A 55 22.53 9.26 2.92
CA ALA A 55 21.15 9.75 2.90
C ALA A 55 20.24 8.93 1.96
N LEU A 56 20.75 8.51 0.80
CA LEU A 56 20.01 7.65 -0.13
C LEU A 56 19.77 6.24 0.45
N MET A 57 20.80 5.65 1.08
CA MET A 57 20.67 4.33 1.72
C MET A 57 19.66 4.37 2.87
N ALA A 58 19.69 5.41 3.71
CA ALA A 58 18.72 5.59 4.79
C ALA A 58 17.27 5.73 4.27
N GLN A 59 17.08 6.36 3.10
CA GLN A 59 15.76 6.45 2.47
C GLN A 59 15.27 5.09 1.95
N LEU A 60 16.16 4.30 1.35
CA LEU A 60 15.82 2.95 0.89
C LEU A 60 15.49 2.02 2.07
N ASP A 61 16.24 2.09 3.17
CA ASP A 61 15.98 1.31 4.38
C ASP A 61 14.64 1.69 5.02
N ALA A 62 14.34 2.99 5.12
CA ALA A 62 13.04 3.46 5.62
C ALA A 62 11.88 2.97 4.73
N LEU A 63 12.05 2.99 3.41
CA LEU A 63 11.04 2.51 2.47
C LEU A 63 10.86 0.99 2.55
N ALA A 64 11.94 0.23 2.77
CA ALA A 64 11.88 -1.21 2.99
C ALA A 64 11.12 -1.55 4.29
N GLN A 65 11.34 -0.79 5.36
CA GLN A 65 10.58 -0.93 6.62
C GLN A 65 9.10 -0.61 6.44
N GLU A 66 8.77 0.48 5.74
CA GLU A 66 7.38 0.88 5.42
C GLU A 66 6.68 -0.22 4.60
N ARG A 67 7.37 -0.80 3.61
CA ARG A 67 6.86 -1.92 2.82
C ARG A 67 6.59 -3.15 3.65
N ALA A 68 7.51 -3.50 4.56
CA ALA A 68 7.34 -4.65 5.44
C ALA A 68 6.14 -4.49 6.37
N ALA A 69 5.91 -3.27 6.89
CA ALA A 69 4.74 -2.95 7.70
C ALA A 69 3.44 -3.07 6.88
N GLU A 70 3.35 -2.42 5.72
CA GLU A 70 2.15 -2.50 4.87
C GLU A 70 1.88 -3.92 4.34
N GLN A 71 2.92 -4.74 4.12
CA GLN A 71 2.74 -6.14 3.76
C GLN A 71 2.09 -6.95 4.88
N ARG A 72 2.42 -6.67 6.15
CA ARG A 72 1.76 -7.30 7.31
C ARG A 72 0.30 -6.87 7.39
N VAL A 73 0.02 -5.57 7.25
CA VAL A 73 -1.36 -5.05 7.22
C VAL A 73 -2.17 -5.72 6.10
N TYR A 74 -1.62 -5.77 4.89
CA TYR A 74 -2.29 -6.44 3.77
C TYR A 74 -2.54 -7.93 4.03
N ALA A 75 -1.58 -8.65 4.63
CA ALA A 75 -1.76 -10.07 4.95
C ALA A 75 -2.91 -10.29 5.96
N THR A 76 -2.97 -9.45 6.99
CA THR A 76 -4.05 -9.44 8.00
C THR A 76 -5.40 -9.15 7.34
N GLU A 77 -5.49 -8.11 6.53
CA GLU A 77 -6.73 -7.73 5.82
C GLU A 77 -7.15 -8.79 4.81
N LEU A 78 -6.20 -9.46 4.14
CA LEU A 78 -6.47 -10.55 3.21
C LEU A 78 -7.05 -11.78 3.92
N ALA A 79 -6.49 -12.16 5.07
CA ALA A 79 -7.02 -13.26 5.88
C ALA A 79 -8.46 -12.97 6.33
N ALA A 80 -8.72 -11.75 6.83
CA ALA A 80 -10.04 -11.31 7.23
C ALA A 80 -11.02 -11.24 6.03
N ALA A 81 -10.56 -10.77 4.88
CA ALA A 81 -11.35 -10.73 3.66
C ALA A 81 -11.76 -12.13 3.18
N ASN A 82 -10.88 -13.13 3.32
CA ASN A 82 -11.25 -14.51 2.99
C ASN A 82 -12.35 -15.05 3.90
N LEU A 83 -12.28 -14.80 5.23
CA LEU A 83 -13.37 -15.14 6.16
C LEU A 83 -14.68 -14.45 5.77
N ALA A 84 -14.62 -13.17 5.38
CA ALA A 84 -15.77 -12.42 4.92
C ALA A 84 -16.39 -12.99 3.63
N LEU A 85 -15.55 -13.50 2.72
CA LEU A 85 -15.99 -14.14 1.48
C LEU A 85 -16.57 -15.53 1.70
N ASP A 86 -16.13 -16.26 2.72
CA ASP A 86 -16.64 -17.60 3.05
C ASP A 86 -18.12 -17.56 3.48
N ALA A 87 -18.61 -16.42 3.97
CA ALA A 87 -20.02 -16.21 4.30
C ALA A 87 -20.93 -16.00 3.07
N LEU A 88 -20.37 -15.89 1.86
CA LEU A 88 -21.11 -15.63 0.62
C LEU A 88 -21.29 -16.88 -0.21
N SER A 89 -22.27 -16.84 -1.13
CA SER A 89 -22.42 -17.92 -2.11
C SER A 89 -21.17 -18.06 -2.98
N ARG A 90 -20.87 -19.28 -3.45
CA ARG A 90 -19.67 -19.60 -4.26
C ARG A 90 -19.43 -18.61 -5.40
N MET A 91 -20.47 -18.22 -6.12
CA MET A 91 -20.36 -17.31 -7.26
C MET A 91 -20.10 -15.86 -6.83
N GLU A 92 -20.77 -15.39 -5.77
CA GLU A 92 -20.54 -14.06 -5.20
C GLU A 92 -19.12 -13.96 -4.63
N ARG A 93 -18.69 -14.95 -3.86
CA ARG A 93 -17.32 -15.10 -3.38
C ARG A 93 -16.31 -15.00 -4.51
N THR A 94 -16.50 -15.77 -5.58
CA THR A 94 -15.56 -15.79 -6.72
C THR A 94 -15.46 -14.43 -7.40
N VAL A 95 -16.59 -13.78 -7.68
CA VAL A 95 -16.62 -12.48 -8.34
C VAL A 95 -16.04 -11.39 -7.44
N LEU A 96 -16.38 -11.37 -6.15
CA LEU A 96 -15.89 -10.36 -5.21
C LEU A 96 -14.42 -10.56 -4.85
N TYR A 97 -13.94 -11.79 -4.72
CA TYR A 97 -12.50 -12.09 -4.60
C TYR A 97 -11.74 -11.48 -5.78
N ARG A 98 -12.16 -11.80 -7.01
CA ARG A 98 -11.46 -11.32 -8.20
C ARG A 98 -11.50 -9.79 -8.32
N TYR A 99 -12.58 -9.16 -7.87
CA TYR A 99 -12.74 -7.71 -7.95
C TYR A 99 -11.97 -6.97 -6.85
N TYR A 100 -12.18 -7.31 -5.56
CA TYR A 100 -11.60 -6.59 -4.43
C TYR A 100 -10.16 -7.03 -4.13
N ILE A 101 -9.86 -8.33 -4.22
CA ILE A 101 -8.56 -8.89 -3.83
C ILE A 101 -7.64 -9.00 -5.05
N ALA A 102 -8.07 -9.67 -6.13
CA ALA A 102 -7.21 -9.80 -7.32
C ALA A 102 -7.15 -8.50 -8.15
N GLY A 103 -8.07 -7.56 -7.91
CA GLY A 103 -8.10 -6.25 -8.57
C GLY A 103 -8.42 -6.28 -10.06
N GLN A 104 -9.15 -7.30 -10.50
CA GLN A 104 -9.58 -7.45 -11.89
C GLN A 104 -10.76 -6.51 -12.19
N SER A 105 -10.81 -5.99 -13.41
CA SER A 105 -12.00 -5.27 -13.90
C SER A 105 -13.16 -6.23 -14.12
N VAL A 106 -14.40 -5.74 -14.13
CA VAL A 106 -15.59 -6.57 -14.40
C VAL A 106 -15.49 -7.27 -15.76
N ALA A 107 -14.89 -6.60 -16.76
CA ALA A 107 -14.64 -7.20 -18.07
C ALA A 107 -13.59 -8.32 -17.99
N GLY A 108 -12.51 -8.12 -17.24
CA GLY A 108 -11.49 -9.16 -17.01
C GLY A 108 -12.06 -10.38 -16.30
N ILE A 109 -12.94 -10.18 -15.30
CA ILE A 109 -13.64 -11.25 -14.59
C ILE A 109 -14.60 -11.99 -15.53
N ALA A 110 -15.37 -11.26 -16.34
CA ALA A 110 -16.27 -11.83 -17.33
C ALA A 110 -15.54 -12.76 -18.29
N LYS A 111 -14.40 -12.31 -18.84
CA LYS A 111 -13.53 -13.15 -19.68
C LYS A 111 -12.99 -14.37 -18.93
N ALA A 112 -12.53 -14.20 -17.69
CA ALA A 112 -11.96 -15.28 -16.89
C ALA A 112 -12.98 -16.35 -16.45
N LEU A 113 -14.26 -16.00 -16.38
CA LEU A 113 -15.34 -16.90 -15.96
C LEU A 113 -16.18 -17.41 -17.15
N ASP A 114 -15.83 -17.04 -18.38
CA ASP A 114 -16.63 -17.29 -19.59
C ASP A 114 -18.10 -16.88 -19.43
N ARG A 115 -18.31 -15.64 -18.97
CA ARG A 115 -19.63 -15.04 -18.74
C ARG A 115 -19.74 -13.67 -19.40
N THR A 116 -20.97 -13.23 -19.65
CA THR A 116 -21.21 -11.86 -20.12
C THR A 116 -20.92 -10.83 -19.04
N ARG A 117 -20.46 -9.63 -19.44
CA ARG A 117 -20.20 -8.51 -18.53
C ARG A 117 -21.41 -8.17 -17.66
N GLY A 118 -22.62 -8.16 -18.24
CA GLY A 118 -23.86 -7.88 -17.52
C GLY A 118 -24.17 -8.91 -16.43
N THR A 119 -23.87 -10.18 -16.68
CA THR A 119 -24.06 -11.26 -15.68
C THR A 119 -23.10 -11.07 -14.50
N VAL A 120 -21.82 -10.84 -14.76
CA VAL A 120 -20.83 -10.58 -13.70
C VAL A 120 -21.17 -9.32 -12.92
N GLN A 121 -21.59 -8.24 -13.60
CA GLN A 121 -22.02 -7.01 -12.94
C GLN A 121 -23.21 -7.26 -12.00
N ARG A 122 -24.20 -8.04 -12.42
CA ARG A 122 -25.35 -8.41 -11.58
C ARG A 122 -24.95 -9.21 -10.35
N ILE A 123 -24.10 -10.23 -10.54
CA ILE A 123 -23.57 -11.04 -9.42
C ILE A 123 -22.80 -10.16 -8.45
N LYS A 124 -21.93 -9.29 -8.95
CA LYS A 124 -21.15 -8.35 -8.12
C LYS A 124 -22.08 -7.45 -7.30
N SER A 125 -23.06 -6.80 -7.94
CA SER A 125 -23.98 -5.90 -7.23
C SER A 125 -24.78 -6.64 -6.15
N ARG A 126 -25.26 -7.85 -6.44
CA ARG A 126 -25.97 -8.69 -5.46
C ARG A 126 -25.05 -9.11 -4.32
N GLY A 127 -23.84 -9.56 -4.62
CA GLY A 127 -22.84 -9.93 -3.62
C GLY A 127 -22.47 -8.76 -2.71
N ILE A 128 -22.38 -7.53 -3.22
CA ILE A 128 -22.15 -6.33 -2.40
C ILE A 128 -23.30 -6.09 -1.43
N LEU A 129 -24.55 -6.21 -1.87
CA LEU A 129 -25.71 -6.05 -0.99
C LEU A 129 -25.71 -7.12 0.11
N HIS A 130 -25.41 -8.37 -0.25
CA HIS A 130 -25.32 -9.48 0.70
C HIS A 130 -24.17 -9.28 1.70
N ALA A 131 -22.99 -8.87 1.23
CA ALA A 131 -21.85 -8.57 2.11
C ALA A 131 -22.10 -7.37 3.05
N LYS A 132 -23.00 -6.44 2.69
CA LYS A 132 -23.42 -5.34 3.57
C LYS A 132 -24.36 -5.81 4.69
N SER A 133 -25.16 -6.84 4.46
CA SER A 133 -26.08 -7.37 5.47
C SER A 133 -25.42 -8.36 6.43
N ILE A 134 -24.26 -8.93 6.07
CA ILE A 134 -23.52 -9.85 6.92
C ILE A 134 -22.68 -9.05 7.92
N GLN A 135 -23.01 -9.19 9.20
CA GLN A 135 -22.16 -8.79 10.31
C GLN A 135 -21.22 -9.95 10.64
N LEU A 136 -19.94 -9.64 10.77
CA LEU A 136 -18.92 -10.60 11.17
C LEU A 136 -18.48 -10.29 12.60
N ASP A 137 -18.40 -11.37 13.38
CA ASP A 137 -17.66 -11.35 14.62
C ASP A 137 -16.21 -11.66 14.30
N MET A 138 -15.36 -10.66 14.42
CA MET A 138 -13.98 -10.76 13.96
C MET A 138 -13.11 -11.41 15.03
N PRO A 139 -12.24 -12.35 14.66
CA PRO A 139 -11.34 -12.97 15.63
C PRO A 139 -10.43 -11.95 16.31
N ASP A 140 -10.02 -12.26 17.55
CA ASP A 140 -9.16 -11.39 18.35
C ASP A 140 -7.86 -11.00 17.65
N TRP A 141 -7.24 -11.92 16.90
CA TRP A 141 -6.01 -11.62 16.14
C TRP A 141 -6.19 -10.45 15.16
N TYR A 142 -7.38 -10.31 14.57
CA TYR A 142 -7.69 -9.21 13.66
C TYR A 142 -7.94 -7.93 14.46
N LEU A 143 -8.68 -8.01 15.56
CA LEU A 143 -8.98 -6.87 16.41
C LEU A 143 -7.71 -6.26 17.01
N CYS A 144 -6.76 -7.10 17.46
CA CYS A 144 -5.44 -6.67 17.92
C CYS A 144 -4.66 -5.96 16.81
N ALA A 145 -4.56 -6.56 15.62
CA ALA A 145 -3.82 -5.98 14.50
C ALA A 145 -4.40 -4.63 14.02
N VAL A 146 -5.73 -4.51 13.98
CA VAL A 146 -6.41 -3.25 13.62
C VAL A 146 -6.26 -2.18 14.70
N GLY A 147 -6.17 -2.58 15.97
CA GLY A 147 -5.89 -1.67 17.08
C GLY A 147 -4.47 -1.09 17.03
N GLU A 148 -3.49 -1.90 16.64
CA GLU A 148 -2.09 -1.49 16.44
C GLU A 148 -1.91 -0.56 15.22
N ASP A 149 -2.72 -0.70 14.17
CA ASP A 149 -2.70 0.14 12.96
C ASP A 149 -3.06 1.62 13.23
N VAL A 150 -3.66 1.97 14.37
CA VAL A 150 -3.87 3.37 14.79
C VAL A 150 -2.56 4.04 15.21
N GLN A 151 -1.51 3.24 15.51
CA GLN A 151 -0.22 3.72 16.02
C GLN A 151 0.94 3.63 15.03
N LEU A 152 0.75 3.04 13.84
CA LEU A 152 1.75 3.16 12.78
C LEU A 152 1.85 4.64 12.38
N PRO A 153 3.03 5.27 12.55
CA PRO A 153 3.16 6.71 12.41
C PRO A 153 2.81 7.12 10.97
N ARG A 154 1.62 7.67 10.80
CA ARG A 154 1.37 8.62 9.72
C ARG A 154 2.40 9.72 9.90
N THR A 155 3.15 10.01 8.85
CA THR A 155 4.04 11.18 8.74
C THR A 155 5.15 11.25 9.78
N GLY A 156 6.33 10.71 9.42
CA GLY A 156 7.59 11.08 10.07
C GLY A 156 8.63 11.68 9.12
N LEU A 157 8.52 11.42 7.81
CA LEU A 157 9.61 11.73 6.88
C LEU A 157 9.43 13.07 6.14
N VAL A 158 8.19 13.45 5.82
CA VAL A 158 7.90 14.77 5.24
C VAL A 158 8.17 15.90 6.25
N ASP A 159 7.81 15.69 7.52
CA ASP A 159 8.06 16.66 8.59
C ASP A 159 9.55 16.75 8.96
N ARG A 160 10.28 15.61 8.92
CA ARG A 160 11.74 15.61 9.10
C ARG A 160 12.48 16.26 7.93
N LEU A 161 12.02 16.09 6.69
CA LEU A 161 12.59 16.75 5.52
C LEU A 161 12.30 18.26 5.50
N ASN A 162 11.12 18.68 5.93
CA ASN A 162 10.80 20.10 6.09
C ASN A 162 11.66 20.74 7.20
N ALA A 163 11.93 20.03 8.30
CA ALA A 163 12.82 20.52 9.36
C ALA A 163 14.28 20.71 8.88
N VAL A 164 14.79 19.82 8.03
CA VAL A 164 16.14 19.94 7.43
C VAL A 164 16.20 21.10 6.43
N LYS A 165 15.12 21.38 5.69
CA LYS A 165 15.07 22.48 4.73
C LYS A 165 15.05 23.86 5.41
N ILE A 166 14.35 23.99 6.54
CA ILE A 166 14.27 25.25 7.31
C ILE A 166 15.61 25.63 7.95
N GLN A 167 16.46 24.66 8.31
CA GLN A 167 17.78 24.97 8.88
C GLN A 167 18.79 25.50 7.84
N ASN A 168 18.64 25.13 6.56
CA ASN A 168 19.55 25.58 5.48
C ASN A 168 19.16 26.93 4.86
N ASP A 169 17.93 27.41 5.08
CA ASP A 169 17.43 28.68 4.53
C ASP A 169 17.51 29.86 5.52
N THR A 170 18.27 29.73 6.62
CA THR A 170 18.50 30.87 7.53
C THR A 170 19.58 31.79 6.93
N PRO A 171 19.26 33.00 6.44
CA PRO A 171 20.30 33.90 5.95
C PRO A 171 21.18 34.32 7.13
N MET A 172 22.47 34.02 7.05
CA MET A 172 23.49 34.59 7.92
C MET A 172 23.51 36.10 7.70
N ILE A 173 22.82 36.84 8.58
CA ILE A 173 22.97 38.29 8.69
C ILE A 173 24.35 38.52 9.30
N HIS A 174 25.32 38.82 8.44
CA HIS A 174 26.58 39.40 8.89
C HIS A 174 26.32 40.85 9.34
N GLN A 175 26.44 41.10 10.64
CA GLN A 175 26.73 42.42 11.19
C GLN A 175 28.23 42.53 11.44
#